data_AF-D0LM35-F1
#
_entry.id   AF-D0LM35-F1
#
_cell.length_a   1.000
_cell.length_b   1.000
_cell.length_c   1.000
_cell.angle_alpha   90.00
_cell.angle_beta   90.00
_cell.angle_gamma   90.00
#
_symmetry.space_group_name_H-M   'P 1'
#
loop_
_entity.id
_entity.type
_entity.pdbx_description
1 polymer ?
#
loop_
_entity_poly.entity_id
_entity_poly.type
_entity_poly.pdbx_seq_one_letter_code
_entity_poly.pdbx_strand_id
1 'polypeptide(L)'
;MLSWKVYGIVGAVLLSGCVVETPRETDIGTQVHAVSDENRLSVNRLSLNRLSLNRLSLNRLSLNRLSLNRLSLNSLAADGLETTEEGRDLLSYVAKCALVEGDILVAEHEGTTYEFPGLLGVAAGWEDAPLNSSHQRWMSACLMAHVNAFDTSVPISVRANDVLAADLQETVDFPVYEATFFGDVFDEEDQVMYACTGDSLAVAEALSSARALRVCSDAEGEGEGEVSACEFRVLGRCRDVCTEKDIKMGWRGCSADGATYDEAISVYLAVRPEVNNLYCEPGHRCSFTVRHAEDGVIACNESDRCTGKLHDAGAYKIDCAGSDHCKATCDEDMLCEIDCAATGRCKATCDDDSDCEIDCAGSDRCDKVRCTDGSECLLHCEGADRCEFQRCDGPVRQCAGNVLVCNRECPEDLPPVDDEDPPHDCSRR
;
A
#
# COMPACT_ATOMS: atom_id res chain seq x y z
N MET A 1 -7.09 -56.15 1.16
CA MET A 1 -7.93 -55.74 2.32
C MET A 1 -6.98 -55.46 3.48
N LEU A 2 -6.44 -54.24 3.55
CA LEU A 2 -5.52 -53.84 4.61
C LEU A 2 -6.28 -53.02 5.66
N SER A 3 -6.14 -53.50 6.89
CA SER A 3 -6.81 -53.06 8.11
C SER A 3 -6.25 -51.73 8.61
N TRP A 4 -7.12 -50.78 8.93
CA TRP A 4 -6.76 -49.54 9.62
C TRP A 4 -6.82 -49.76 11.13
N LYS A 5 -5.84 -49.27 11.88
CA LYS A 5 -5.87 -49.21 13.36
C LYS A 5 -6.00 -47.75 13.78
N VAL A 6 -7.12 -47.43 14.42
CA VAL A 6 -7.34 -46.15 15.12
C VAL A 6 -6.88 -46.34 16.57
N TYR A 7 -5.98 -45.49 17.06
CA TYR A 7 -5.64 -45.41 18.47
C TYR A 7 -6.25 -44.14 19.06
N GLY A 8 -7.29 -44.31 19.89
CA GLY A 8 -7.86 -43.24 20.70
C GLY A 8 -7.09 -43.10 22.01
N ILE A 9 -6.67 -41.88 22.33
CA ILE A 9 -6.01 -41.55 23.60
C ILE A 9 -7.10 -41.28 24.65
N VAL A 10 -7.17 -42.16 25.67
CA VAL A 10 -7.95 -41.95 26.89
C VAL A 10 -7.03 -41.25 27.90
N GLY A 11 -7.38 -40.01 28.25
CA GLY A 11 -6.68 -39.25 29.30
C GLY A 11 -6.91 -39.85 30.68
N ALA A 12 -5.82 -40.19 31.37
CA ALA A 12 -5.82 -40.53 32.79
C ALA A 12 -4.97 -39.49 33.53
N VAL A 13 -5.62 -38.75 34.44
CA VAL A 13 -4.97 -37.81 35.36
C VAL A 13 -4.32 -38.59 36.50
N LEU A 14 -3.02 -38.41 36.71
CA LEU A 14 -2.33 -38.71 37.97
C LEU A 14 -1.34 -37.59 38.31
N LEU A 15 -1.52 -37.02 39.51
CA LEU A 15 -0.65 -36.07 40.19
C LEU A 15 0.58 -36.77 40.77
N SER A 16 1.78 -36.19 40.58
CA SER A 16 2.81 -35.91 41.60
C SER A 16 4.22 -35.92 40.99
N GLY A 17 5.01 -34.88 41.23
CA GLY A 17 6.46 -34.90 41.00
C GLY A 17 7.06 -33.51 40.80
N CYS A 18 7.67 -32.95 41.86
CA CYS A 18 8.55 -31.78 41.76
C CYS A 18 9.84 -32.15 41.03
N VAL A 19 10.27 -31.32 40.07
CA VAL A 19 11.64 -31.36 39.51
C VAL A 19 12.19 -29.94 39.40
N VAL A 20 13.46 -29.86 39.79
CA VAL A 20 14.37 -28.72 39.93
C VAL A 20 14.50 -27.90 38.63
N GLU A 21 14.42 -26.58 38.76
CA GLU A 21 14.71 -25.62 37.69
C GLU A 21 16.22 -25.56 37.40
N THR A 22 16.56 -25.72 36.12
CA THR A 22 17.82 -25.23 35.54
C THR A 22 17.43 -24.27 34.42
N PRO A 23 18.10 -23.11 34.28
CA PRO A 23 17.68 -22.10 33.33
C PRO A 23 18.02 -22.57 31.91
N ARG A 24 16.98 -22.70 31.08
CA ARG A 24 17.10 -22.97 29.66
C ARG A 24 17.06 -21.63 28.93
N GLU A 25 18.01 -21.42 28.04
CA GLU A 25 18.08 -20.28 27.12
C GLU A 25 16.71 -20.04 26.47
N THR A 26 16.16 -18.85 26.66
CA THR A 26 14.97 -18.37 25.97
C THR A 26 15.30 -18.13 24.50
N ASP A 27 14.88 -19.09 23.69
CA ASP A 27 14.67 -18.94 22.25
C ASP A 27 13.53 -17.93 22.04
N ILE A 28 13.85 -16.77 21.47
CA ILE A 28 12.89 -15.73 21.12
C ILE A 28 12.31 -16.13 19.76
N GLY A 29 11.26 -16.93 19.80
CA GLY A 29 10.48 -17.26 18.63
C GLY A 29 9.09 -17.66 19.08
N THR A 30 8.07 -17.08 18.46
CA THR A 30 6.64 -17.36 18.67
C THR A 30 5.96 -16.55 19.78
N GLN A 31 5.65 -15.29 19.46
CA GLN A 31 4.37 -14.67 19.85
C GLN A 31 3.82 -13.88 18.67
N VAL A 32 3.19 -14.58 17.73
CA VAL A 32 2.12 -13.99 16.91
C VAL A 32 0.83 -14.47 17.57
N HIS A 33 0.36 -13.70 18.55
CA HIS A 33 -0.92 -13.95 19.18
C HIS A 33 -2.03 -13.38 18.30
N ALA A 34 -2.84 -14.29 17.75
CA ALA A 34 -4.24 -14.15 17.35
C ALA A 34 -4.64 -12.82 16.67
N VAL A 35 -4.50 -12.78 15.35
CA VAL A 35 -5.24 -11.83 14.50
C VAL A 35 -6.53 -12.54 14.05
N SER A 36 -7.64 -11.80 14.15
CA SER A 36 -9.02 -12.20 13.84
C SER A 36 -9.14 -12.97 12.52
N ASP A 37 -9.98 -14.02 12.51
CA ASP A 37 -10.27 -14.97 11.42
C ASP A 37 -10.88 -14.35 10.13
N GLU A 38 -10.78 -13.03 9.93
CA GLU A 38 -11.28 -12.32 8.73
C GLU A 38 -10.25 -11.35 8.12
N ASN A 39 -9.11 -11.06 8.78
CA ASN A 39 -8.07 -10.17 8.26
C ASN A 39 -6.96 -10.96 7.57
N ARG A 40 -6.89 -10.89 6.24
CA ARG A 40 -5.85 -11.51 5.38
C ARG A 40 -4.52 -10.76 5.49
N LEU A 41 -4.03 -10.60 6.72
CA LEU A 41 -2.80 -9.87 7.02
C LEU A 41 -1.61 -10.61 6.42
N SER A 42 -0.87 -9.93 5.56
CA SER A 42 0.33 -10.50 4.95
C SER A 42 1.61 -9.94 5.58
N VAL A 43 2.68 -10.70 5.43
CA VAL A 43 4.04 -10.32 5.79
C VAL A 43 4.88 -10.30 4.52
N ASN A 44 5.69 -9.26 4.33
CA ASN A 44 6.58 -9.10 3.19
C ASN A 44 8.04 -9.46 3.54
N ARG A 45 8.56 -10.52 2.96
CA ARG A 45 9.96 -10.93 3.11
C ARG A 45 10.59 -11.33 1.78
N LEU A 46 9.88 -11.14 0.66
CA LEU A 46 10.40 -11.57 -0.62
C LEU A 46 11.60 -10.69 -0.97
N SER A 47 12.81 -11.24 -0.97
CA SER A 47 14.00 -10.51 -1.41
C SER A 47 14.18 -10.64 -2.92
N LEU A 48 14.47 -9.54 -3.60
CA LEU A 48 14.94 -9.57 -5.00
C LEU A 48 16.41 -9.93 -5.06
N ASN A 49 16.75 -11.15 -4.70
CA ASN A 49 17.99 -11.73 -5.23
C ASN A 49 17.74 -12.07 -6.70
N ARG A 50 18.78 -11.96 -7.56
CA ARG A 50 18.75 -12.24 -9.02
C ARG A 50 18.15 -13.60 -9.46
N LEU A 51 17.74 -14.45 -8.52
CA LEU A 51 17.09 -15.74 -8.71
C LEU A 51 15.56 -15.67 -8.48
N SER A 52 15.06 -14.78 -7.61
CA SER A 52 13.67 -14.80 -7.11
C SER A 52 12.63 -14.38 -8.15
N LEU A 53 12.91 -13.41 -9.02
CA LEU A 53 12.03 -13.02 -10.14
C LEU A 53 12.72 -13.12 -11.51
N ASN A 54 13.72 -14.00 -11.64
CA ASN A 54 14.38 -14.18 -12.93
C ASN A 54 13.41 -14.81 -13.95
N ARG A 55 13.53 -14.42 -15.22
CA ARG A 55 12.83 -14.98 -16.39
C ARG A 55 12.69 -16.50 -16.35
N LEU A 56 13.75 -17.21 -15.93
CA LEU A 56 13.71 -18.68 -15.87
C LEU A 56 12.74 -19.23 -14.81
N SER A 57 12.62 -18.56 -13.66
CA SER A 57 11.74 -18.96 -12.55
C SER A 57 10.27 -18.67 -12.90
N LEU A 58 9.99 -17.51 -13.51
CA LEU A 58 8.64 -17.09 -13.89
C LEU A 58 8.10 -17.86 -15.10
N ASN A 59 8.97 -18.22 -16.06
CA ASN A 59 8.60 -19.07 -17.19
C ASN A 59 8.14 -20.47 -16.77
N ARG A 60 8.56 -20.98 -15.62
CA ARG A 60 8.05 -22.26 -15.10
C ARG A 60 6.63 -22.12 -14.55
N LEU A 61 6.29 -20.96 -13.99
CA LEU A 61 4.96 -20.68 -13.43
C LEU A 61 3.89 -20.45 -14.51
N SER A 62 4.25 -19.87 -15.66
CA SER A 62 3.34 -19.55 -16.77
C SER A 62 2.93 -20.77 -17.62
N LEU A 63 3.61 -21.92 -17.49
CA LEU A 63 3.46 -23.07 -18.38
C LEU A 63 2.48 -24.17 -17.93
N ASN A 64 1.79 -24.02 -16.80
CA ASN A 64 1.03 -25.14 -16.24
C ASN A 64 -0.28 -25.44 -16.98
N ARG A 65 -0.32 -26.62 -17.62
CA ARG A 65 -1.53 -27.28 -18.15
C ARG A 65 -1.92 -28.45 -17.21
N LEU A 66 -3.20 -28.47 -16.81
CA LEU A 66 -4.11 -29.63 -16.56
C LEU A 66 -4.58 -29.91 -15.11
N SER A 67 -5.85 -29.55 -14.88
CA SER A 67 -7.01 -30.37 -14.41
C SER A 67 -6.92 -31.24 -13.13
N LEU A 68 -7.46 -30.67 -12.04
CA LEU A 68 -8.27 -31.18 -10.92
C LEU A 68 -8.19 -32.67 -10.48
N ASN A 69 -7.52 -32.91 -9.35
CA ASN A 69 -8.09 -33.27 -8.02
C ASN A 69 -6.97 -33.86 -7.14
N ARG A 70 -6.64 -33.18 -6.03
CA ARG A 70 -5.52 -33.42 -5.10
C ARG A 70 -4.16 -33.03 -5.69
N LEU A 71 -3.68 -31.86 -5.29
CA LEU A 71 -2.37 -31.30 -5.65
C LEU A 71 -1.24 -32.16 -5.05
N SER A 72 -0.86 -33.23 -5.75
CA SER A 72 0.54 -33.62 -5.85
C SER A 72 1.07 -32.99 -7.13
N LEU A 73 1.78 -31.88 -7.01
CA LEU A 73 2.45 -31.23 -8.14
C LEU A 73 3.67 -32.06 -8.54
N ASN A 74 3.44 -33.12 -9.30
CA ASN A 74 4.53 -33.76 -10.01
C ASN A 74 4.92 -32.89 -11.22
N SER A 75 5.98 -32.11 -10.98
CA SER A 75 7.15 -31.95 -11.86
C SER A 75 7.21 -30.87 -12.94
N LEU A 76 6.34 -29.85 -13.02
CA LEU A 76 6.50 -28.87 -14.13
C LEU A 76 6.38 -27.36 -13.80
N ALA A 77 5.79 -26.94 -12.68
CA ALA A 77 5.90 -25.55 -12.22
C ALA A 77 7.00 -25.30 -11.18
N ALA A 78 7.39 -26.35 -10.44
CA ALA A 78 8.37 -26.25 -9.37
C ALA A 78 9.78 -26.67 -9.80
N ASP A 79 9.95 -27.66 -10.69
CA ASP A 79 11.21 -28.40 -10.92
C ASP A 79 12.48 -27.53 -10.78
N GLY A 80 13.10 -27.54 -9.59
CA GLY A 80 14.27 -26.74 -9.25
C GLY A 80 14.08 -25.64 -8.20
N LEU A 81 12.89 -25.06 -8.03
CA LEU A 81 12.61 -24.02 -7.02
C LEU A 81 12.50 -24.62 -5.62
N GLU A 82 11.89 -25.79 -5.49
CA GLU A 82 11.81 -26.52 -4.22
C GLU A 82 13.19 -26.95 -3.69
N THR A 83 14.19 -27.01 -4.58
CA THR A 83 15.53 -27.52 -4.30
C THR A 83 16.40 -26.54 -3.52
N THR A 84 16.12 -25.24 -3.58
CA THR A 84 16.86 -24.19 -2.87
C THR A 84 16.00 -23.52 -1.81
N GLU A 85 16.62 -22.91 -0.82
CA GLU A 85 15.88 -22.16 0.22
C GLU A 85 15.19 -20.94 -0.38
N GLU A 86 15.88 -20.20 -1.24
CA GLU A 86 15.36 -19.02 -1.91
C GLU A 86 14.20 -19.35 -2.86
N GLY A 87 14.26 -20.52 -3.52
CA GLY A 87 13.18 -20.97 -4.39
C GLY A 87 11.94 -21.41 -3.60
N ARG A 88 12.12 -22.00 -2.40
CA ARG A 88 11.02 -22.28 -1.47
C ARG A 88 10.39 -20.99 -0.91
N ASP A 89 11.19 -19.97 -0.65
CA ASP A 89 10.67 -18.66 -0.26
C ASP A 89 9.82 -18.06 -1.38
N LEU A 90 10.29 -18.09 -2.63
CA LEU A 90 9.50 -17.67 -3.78
C LEU A 90 8.19 -18.47 -3.89
N LEU A 91 8.24 -19.80 -3.77
CA LEU A 91 7.04 -20.66 -3.81
C LEU A 91 6.04 -20.30 -2.70
N SER A 92 6.53 -19.90 -1.52
CA SER A 92 5.67 -19.43 -0.43
C SER A 92 4.88 -18.17 -0.82
N TYR A 93 5.51 -17.21 -1.50
CA TYR A 93 4.84 -15.99 -1.97
C TYR A 93 3.95 -16.24 -3.20
N VAL A 94 4.37 -17.12 -4.09
CA VAL A 94 3.55 -17.55 -5.23
C VAL A 94 2.27 -18.21 -4.73
N ALA A 95 2.36 -19.16 -3.79
CA ALA A 95 1.19 -19.80 -3.20
C ALA A 95 0.31 -18.77 -2.47
N LYS A 96 0.92 -17.91 -1.65
CA LYS A 96 0.22 -16.83 -0.93
C LYS A 96 -0.58 -15.93 -1.86
N CYS A 97 0.02 -15.48 -2.97
CA CYS A 97 -0.64 -14.61 -3.93
C CYS A 97 -1.69 -15.36 -4.76
N ALA A 98 -1.33 -16.50 -5.33
CA ALA A 98 -2.18 -17.21 -6.30
C ALA A 98 -3.38 -17.89 -5.65
N LEU A 99 -3.18 -18.52 -4.49
CA LEU A 99 -4.17 -19.41 -3.87
C LEU A 99 -4.94 -18.68 -2.77
N VAL A 100 -6.23 -19.03 -2.62
CA VAL A 100 -7.06 -18.53 -1.52
C VAL A 100 -6.66 -19.19 -0.21
N GLU A 101 -7.10 -18.61 0.90
CA GLU A 101 -6.89 -19.21 2.22
C GLU A 101 -7.54 -20.60 2.30
N GLY A 102 -6.80 -21.55 2.88
CA GLY A 102 -7.22 -22.95 3.02
C GLY A 102 -6.68 -23.87 1.92
N ASP A 103 -6.31 -23.33 0.76
CA ASP A 103 -5.62 -24.09 -0.28
C ASP A 103 -4.12 -24.18 0.02
N ILE A 104 -3.49 -25.29 -0.37
CA ILE A 104 -2.08 -25.56 -0.07
C ILE A 104 -1.40 -26.09 -1.32
N LEU A 105 -0.32 -25.41 -1.71
CA LEU A 105 0.63 -25.86 -2.71
C LEU A 105 1.59 -26.87 -2.08
N VAL A 106 1.69 -28.07 -2.64
CA VAL A 106 2.59 -29.11 -2.12
C VAL A 106 3.69 -29.41 -3.15
N ALA A 107 4.95 -29.35 -2.71
CA ALA A 107 6.12 -29.74 -3.51
C ALA A 107 6.89 -30.86 -2.79
N GLU A 108 7.47 -31.80 -3.55
CA GLU A 108 8.30 -32.87 -3.00
C GLU A 108 9.71 -32.83 -3.59
N HIS A 109 10.73 -32.85 -2.74
CA HIS A 109 12.13 -32.92 -3.14
C HIS A 109 12.93 -33.86 -2.25
N GLU A 110 13.66 -34.81 -2.85
CA GLU A 110 14.47 -35.80 -2.14
C GLU A 110 13.73 -36.55 -1.01
N GLY A 111 12.42 -36.77 -1.18
CA GLY A 111 11.58 -37.43 -0.19
C GLY A 111 11.13 -36.54 0.99
N THR A 112 11.41 -35.24 0.93
CA THR A 112 10.85 -34.22 1.82
C THR A 112 9.67 -33.54 1.14
N THR A 113 8.53 -33.46 1.83
CA THR A 113 7.35 -32.73 1.39
C THR A 113 7.36 -31.32 1.99
N TYR A 114 7.18 -30.31 1.15
CA TYR A 114 7.04 -28.91 1.50
C TYR A 114 5.61 -28.46 1.21
N GLU A 115 5.01 -27.73 2.14
CA GLU A 115 3.66 -27.21 2.05
C GLU A 115 3.71 -25.67 2.07
N PHE A 116 3.08 -25.03 1.08
CA PHE A 116 2.99 -23.57 0.97
C PHE A 116 1.51 -23.17 0.97
N PRO A 117 0.99 -22.66 2.10
CA PRO A 117 -0.41 -22.28 2.19
C PRO A 117 -0.72 -21.03 1.36
N GLY A 118 -1.89 -21.01 0.75
CA GLY A 118 -2.50 -19.84 0.11
C GLY A 118 -3.00 -18.81 1.13
N LEU A 119 -3.24 -17.59 0.64
CA LEU A 119 -3.82 -16.54 1.46
C LEU A 119 -4.71 -15.59 0.67
N LEU A 120 -4.22 -14.99 -0.42
CA LEU A 120 -4.82 -13.84 -1.10
C LEU A 120 -5.71 -14.23 -2.29
N GLY A 121 -5.31 -15.23 -3.07
CA GLY A 121 -6.13 -15.76 -4.15
C GLY A 121 -6.33 -14.83 -5.35
N VAL A 122 -5.39 -13.91 -5.63
CA VAL A 122 -5.50 -12.95 -6.75
C VAL A 122 -5.46 -13.62 -8.12
N ALA A 123 -5.09 -14.90 -8.16
CA ALA A 123 -5.08 -15.73 -9.36
C ALA A 123 -5.57 -17.16 -9.07
N ALA A 124 -6.64 -17.32 -8.29
CA ALA A 124 -7.12 -18.65 -7.85
C ALA A 124 -7.41 -19.62 -9.02
N GLY A 125 -7.76 -19.10 -10.20
CA GLY A 125 -7.94 -19.91 -11.42
C GLY A 125 -6.66 -20.55 -11.98
N TRP A 126 -5.49 -20.27 -11.39
CA TRP A 126 -4.20 -20.86 -11.75
C TRP A 126 -4.16 -22.38 -11.57
N GLU A 127 -4.99 -22.94 -10.68
CA GLU A 127 -5.07 -24.39 -10.49
C GLU A 127 -5.66 -25.12 -11.70
N ASP A 128 -6.52 -24.42 -12.45
CA ASP A 128 -7.32 -25.01 -13.53
C ASP A 128 -6.78 -24.71 -14.92
N ALA A 129 -6.08 -23.59 -15.08
CA ALA A 129 -5.58 -23.11 -16.36
C ALA A 129 -4.30 -22.26 -16.21
N PRO A 130 -3.47 -22.18 -17.28
CA PRO A 130 -2.36 -21.24 -17.32
C PRO A 130 -2.83 -19.81 -17.00
N LEU A 131 -1.97 -19.02 -16.36
CA LEU A 131 -2.24 -17.60 -16.12
C LEU A 131 -2.46 -16.89 -17.46
N ASN A 132 -3.64 -16.29 -17.63
CA ASN A 132 -3.86 -15.31 -18.69
C ASN A 132 -3.13 -13.99 -18.34
N SER A 133 -3.05 -13.05 -19.27
CA SER A 133 -2.33 -11.79 -19.06
C SER A 133 -2.83 -11.00 -17.85
N SER A 134 -4.13 -11.01 -17.55
CA SER A 134 -4.66 -10.32 -16.36
C SER A 134 -4.19 -10.98 -15.06
N HIS A 135 -4.28 -12.31 -14.97
CA HIS A 135 -3.77 -13.02 -13.79
C HIS A 135 -2.24 -12.90 -13.65
N GLN A 136 -1.49 -12.81 -14.76
CA GLN A 136 -0.05 -12.53 -14.72
C GLN A 136 0.25 -11.16 -14.10
N ARG A 137 -0.51 -10.13 -14.46
CA ARG A 137 -0.37 -8.79 -13.88
C ARG A 137 -0.78 -8.73 -12.41
N TRP A 138 -1.87 -9.39 -12.02
CA TRP A 138 -2.25 -9.54 -10.60
C TRP A 138 -1.16 -10.22 -9.78
N MET A 139 -0.60 -11.31 -10.31
CA MET A 139 0.52 -12.00 -9.68
C MET A 139 1.76 -11.12 -9.60
N SER A 140 2.03 -10.34 -10.65
CA SER A 140 3.16 -9.39 -10.68
C SER A 140 3.01 -8.33 -9.59
N ALA A 141 1.86 -7.65 -9.55
CA ALA A 141 1.52 -6.66 -8.53
C ALA A 141 1.63 -7.24 -7.12
N CYS A 142 1.14 -8.46 -6.91
CA CYS A 142 1.18 -9.11 -5.61
C CYS A 142 2.60 -9.46 -5.19
N LEU A 143 3.40 -10.04 -6.07
CA LEU A 143 4.79 -10.36 -5.78
C LEU A 143 5.59 -9.08 -5.46
N MET A 144 5.44 -8.03 -6.27
CA MET A 144 6.08 -6.73 -6.04
C MET A 144 5.70 -6.11 -4.70
N ALA A 145 4.42 -6.15 -4.31
CA ALA A 145 3.94 -5.66 -3.02
C ALA A 145 4.58 -6.37 -1.81
N HIS A 146 5.06 -7.60 -2.00
CA HIS A 146 5.73 -8.39 -0.97
C HIS A 146 7.26 -8.30 -1.01
N VAL A 147 7.83 -7.54 -1.95
CA VAL A 147 9.26 -7.33 -2.00
C VAL A 147 9.72 -6.48 -0.82
N ASN A 148 10.82 -6.90 -0.19
CA ASN A 148 11.53 -6.12 0.82
C ASN A 148 13.04 -6.19 0.57
N ALA A 149 13.68 -5.02 0.39
CA ALA A 149 15.12 -4.92 0.13
C ALA A 149 15.99 -5.46 1.28
N PHE A 150 15.48 -5.45 2.52
CA PHE A 150 16.25 -5.76 3.72
C PHE A 150 16.06 -7.20 4.23
N ASP A 151 15.39 -8.07 3.46
CA ASP A 151 15.00 -9.43 3.90
C ASP A 151 14.30 -9.44 5.29
N THR A 152 13.64 -8.33 5.63
CA THR A 152 13.01 -8.12 6.93
C THR A 152 11.50 -8.10 6.76
N SER A 153 10.83 -8.96 7.51
CA SER A 153 9.38 -9.09 7.53
C SER A 153 8.71 -7.94 8.27
N VAL A 154 7.84 -7.18 7.60
CA VAL A 154 6.89 -6.28 8.25
C VAL A 154 5.43 -6.67 7.94
N PRO A 155 4.50 -6.50 8.89
CA PRO A 155 3.08 -6.69 8.61
C PRO A 155 2.58 -5.63 7.62
N ILE A 156 1.83 -6.06 6.60
CA ILE A 156 1.24 -5.20 5.59
C ILE A 156 -0.22 -5.55 5.31
N SER A 157 -1.03 -4.52 5.08
CA SER A 157 -2.35 -4.63 4.46
C SER A 157 -2.20 -4.51 2.94
N VAL A 158 -2.77 -5.45 2.21
CA VAL A 158 -2.67 -5.55 0.75
C VAL A 158 -4.08 -5.41 0.19
N ARG A 159 -4.33 -4.30 -0.54
CA ARG A 159 -5.65 -3.94 -1.03
C ARG A 159 -5.65 -3.88 -2.55
N ALA A 160 -6.68 -4.48 -3.15
CA ALA A 160 -6.87 -4.52 -4.58
C ALA A 160 -8.36 -4.47 -4.95
N ASN A 161 -8.67 -3.70 -5.97
CA ASN A 161 -10.03 -3.58 -6.48
C ASN A 161 -10.56 -4.91 -6.99
N ASP A 162 -11.85 -5.16 -6.72
CA ASP A 162 -12.60 -6.38 -7.05
C ASP A 162 -12.04 -7.71 -6.49
N VAL A 163 -10.90 -7.69 -5.78
CA VAL A 163 -10.18 -8.90 -5.38
C VAL A 163 -9.84 -8.94 -3.88
N LEU A 164 -9.32 -7.85 -3.32
CA LEU A 164 -8.85 -7.76 -1.92
C LEU A 164 -9.37 -6.48 -1.27
N ALA A 165 -10.64 -6.48 -0.87
CA ALA A 165 -11.22 -5.40 -0.09
C ALA A 165 -10.90 -5.59 1.40
N ALA A 166 -10.28 -4.59 2.02
CA ALA A 166 -10.04 -4.52 3.45
C ALA A 166 -11.35 -4.33 4.22
N ASP A 167 -11.44 -4.96 5.38
CA ASP A 167 -12.51 -4.67 6.33
C ASP A 167 -12.22 -3.38 7.12
N LEU A 168 -13.19 -2.91 7.90
CA LEU A 168 -13.03 -1.69 8.68
C LEU A 168 -11.86 -1.79 9.67
N GLN A 169 -11.68 -2.94 10.32
CA GLN A 169 -10.63 -3.13 11.31
C GLN A 169 -9.25 -3.09 10.64
N GLU A 170 -9.07 -3.74 9.48
CA GLU A 170 -7.85 -3.68 8.69
C GLU A 170 -7.54 -2.24 8.24
N THR A 171 -8.54 -1.48 7.79
CA THR A 171 -8.33 -0.06 7.41
C THR A 171 -7.89 0.80 8.59
N VAL A 172 -8.39 0.50 9.79
CA VAL A 172 -8.00 1.17 11.03
C VAL A 172 -6.60 0.75 11.47
N ASP A 173 -6.28 -0.55 11.39
CA ASP A 173 -4.99 -1.09 11.84
C ASP A 173 -3.83 -0.70 10.91
N PHE A 174 -4.12 -0.49 9.61
CA PHE A 174 -3.14 -0.16 8.57
C PHE A 174 -3.52 1.12 7.82
N PRO A 175 -3.43 2.31 8.43
CA PRO A 175 -3.88 3.53 7.79
C PRO A 175 -2.80 4.27 6.98
N VAL A 176 -1.53 3.92 7.15
CA VAL A 176 -0.42 4.59 6.45
C VAL A 176 -0.27 3.99 5.07
N TYR A 177 -0.46 4.78 4.02
CA TYR A 177 -0.43 4.31 2.64
C TYR A 177 0.99 4.39 2.09
N GLU A 178 1.59 3.26 1.73
CA GLU A 178 2.97 3.21 1.24
C GLU A 178 3.03 3.51 -0.26
N ALA A 179 2.40 2.66 -1.06
CA ALA A 179 2.57 2.63 -2.51
C ALA A 179 1.54 1.72 -3.18
N THR A 180 1.39 1.88 -4.49
CA THR A 180 0.72 0.90 -5.35
C THR A 180 1.71 0.31 -6.35
N PHE A 181 1.66 -1.00 -6.49
CA PHE A 181 2.52 -1.79 -7.38
C PHE A 181 1.71 -2.39 -8.51
N PHE A 182 2.24 -2.32 -9.74
CA PHE A 182 1.59 -2.85 -10.94
C PHE A 182 2.62 -3.09 -12.05
N GLY A 183 2.24 -3.87 -13.07
CA GLY A 183 3.12 -4.22 -14.17
C GLY A 183 2.98 -5.68 -14.58
N ASP A 184 3.97 -6.19 -15.30
CA ASP A 184 3.98 -7.56 -15.80
C ASP A 184 5.40 -8.12 -15.77
N VAL A 185 5.70 -8.97 -14.79
CA VAL A 185 6.99 -9.66 -14.69
C VAL A 185 7.03 -10.93 -15.53
N PHE A 186 5.90 -11.37 -16.08
CA PHE A 186 5.79 -12.60 -16.88
C PHE A 186 5.98 -12.34 -18.39
N ASP A 187 5.97 -11.09 -18.83
CA ASP A 187 6.32 -10.75 -20.21
C ASP A 187 7.80 -11.09 -20.48
N GLU A 188 8.06 -11.99 -21.44
CA GLU A 188 9.41 -12.47 -21.71
C GLU A 188 10.30 -11.44 -22.42
N GLU A 189 9.70 -10.49 -23.14
CA GLU A 189 10.39 -9.50 -23.95
C GLU A 189 10.56 -8.18 -23.18
N ASP A 190 9.55 -7.75 -22.44
CA ASP A 190 9.49 -6.44 -21.79
C ASP A 190 8.93 -6.52 -20.35
N GLN A 191 9.73 -7.10 -19.45
CA GLN A 191 9.38 -7.16 -18.03
C GLN A 191 9.33 -5.75 -17.44
N VAL A 192 8.17 -5.37 -16.90
CA VAL A 192 7.95 -4.05 -16.32
C VAL A 192 7.46 -4.15 -14.89
N MET A 193 8.13 -3.42 -14.01
CA MET A 193 7.82 -3.32 -12.58
C MET A 193 7.65 -1.86 -12.23
N TYR A 194 6.40 -1.45 -11.99
CA TYR A 194 6.08 -0.07 -11.64
C TYR A 194 5.64 0.02 -10.18
N ALA A 195 6.01 1.14 -9.57
CA ALA A 195 5.46 1.59 -8.31
C ALA A 195 5.06 3.06 -8.45
N CYS A 196 4.03 3.45 -7.72
CA CYS A 196 3.75 4.85 -7.41
C CYS A 196 3.64 4.97 -5.88
N THR A 197 3.92 6.15 -5.35
CA THR A 197 3.97 6.39 -3.89
C THR A 197 2.62 6.86 -3.35
N GLY A 198 2.35 6.46 -2.12
CA GLY A 198 1.15 6.81 -1.36
C GLY A 198 1.32 8.11 -0.59
N ASP A 199 1.26 8.01 0.74
CA ASP A 199 1.47 9.14 1.66
C ASP A 199 2.87 9.74 1.46
N SER A 200 3.05 11.02 1.78
CA SER A 200 4.37 11.67 1.77
C SER A 200 5.37 10.87 2.61
N LEU A 201 6.60 10.74 2.10
CA LEU A 201 7.63 9.96 2.78
C LEU A 201 7.83 10.45 4.22
N ALA A 202 7.86 11.77 4.41
CA ALA A 202 8.01 12.38 5.72
C ALA A 202 6.86 12.04 6.69
N VAL A 203 5.59 12.13 6.25
CA VAL A 203 4.44 11.73 7.08
C VAL A 203 4.45 10.22 7.32
N ALA A 204 4.68 9.41 6.29
CA ALA A 204 4.68 7.95 6.39
C ALA A 204 5.78 7.43 7.33
N GLU A 205 6.99 8.00 7.31
CA GLU A 205 8.09 7.64 8.21
C GLU A 205 7.83 8.06 9.66
N ALA A 206 7.22 9.23 9.87
CA ALA A 206 6.80 9.66 11.19
C ALA A 206 5.73 8.71 11.76
N LEU A 207 4.72 8.38 10.96
CA LEU A 207 3.59 7.57 11.40
C LEU A 207 3.89 6.06 11.51
N SER A 208 4.80 5.51 10.70
CA SER A 208 5.06 4.06 10.66
C SER A 208 6.55 3.72 10.74
N SER A 209 6.93 2.89 11.71
CA SER A 209 8.29 2.36 11.79
C SER A 209 8.62 1.37 10.66
N ALA A 210 7.59 0.75 10.06
CA ALA A 210 7.76 -0.16 8.95
C ALA A 210 8.16 0.56 7.66
N ARG A 211 7.85 1.85 7.52
CA ARG A 211 8.10 2.61 6.29
C ARG A 211 9.58 2.69 5.94
N ALA A 212 10.44 2.90 6.94
CA ALA A 212 11.90 2.91 6.77
C ALA A 212 12.48 1.54 6.36
N LEU A 213 11.71 0.46 6.50
CA LEU A 213 12.09 -0.90 6.08
C LEU A 213 11.49 -1.28 4.72
N ARG A 214 10.81 -0.36 4.03
CA ARG A 214 10.08 -0.62 2.78
C ARG A 214 10.47 0.37 1.68
N VAL A 215 11.72 0.28 1.26
CA VAL A 215 12.35 1.22 0.31
C VAL A 215 12.13 0.89 -1.17
N CYS A 216 11.40 -0.19 -1.48
CA CYS A 216 11.18 -0.59 -2.88
C CYS A 216 10.26 0.36 -3.66
N SER A 217 9.56 1.25 -2.98
CA SER A 217 8.76 2.32 -3.57
C SER A 217 9.44 3.70 -3.53
N ASP A 218 10.64 3.77 -2.95
CA ASP A 218 11.42 4.99 -2.90
C ASP A 218 12.24 5.13 -4.17
N ALA A 219 12.03 6.24 -4.88
CA ALA A 219 12.87 6.61 -6.01
C ALA A 219 14.32 6.84 -5.55
N GLU A 220 15.30 6.23 -6.23
CA GLU A 220 16.71 6.57 -6.07
C GLU A 220 17.22 7.34 -7.30
N GLY A 221 17.87 8.48 -7.05
CA GLY A 221 18.52 9.32 -8.05
C GLY A 221 17.81 10.66 -8.29
N GLU A 222 18.48 11.58 -9.01
CA GLU A 222 17.90 12.85 -9.48
C GLU A 222 17.71 12.74 -11.01
N GLY A 223 16.45 12.69 -11.52
CA GLY A 223 16.14 12.81 -12.96
C GLY A 223 15.07 11.84 -13.52
N GLU A 224 14.70 12.00 -14.81
CA GLU A 224 13.67 11.17 -15.47
C GLU A 224 14.03 9.67 -15.51
N GLY A 225 13.17 8.84 -14.90
CA GLY A 225 13.31 7.38 -14.86
C GLY A 225 13.83 6.83 -13.54
N GLU A 226 13.38 7.40 -12.41
CA GLU A 226 13.80 7.01 -11.07
C GLU A 226 13.45 5.55 -10.79
N VAL A 227 14.47 4.81 -10.38
CA VAL A 227 14.36 3.38 -10.07
C VAL A 227 14.62 3.22 -8.58
N SER A 228 13.84 2.37 -7.91
CA SER A 228 14.06 2.09 -6.50
C SER A 228 15.22 1.13 -6.27
N ALA A 229 15.59 0.96 -4.99
CA ALA A 229 16.53 -0.09 -4.56
C ALA A 229 16.15 -1.52 -5.03
N CYS A 230 14.90 -1.69 -5.46
CA CYS A 230 14.31 -2.97 -5.88
C CYS A 230 14.10 -3.03 -7.41
N GLU A 231 14.75 -2.16 -8.17
CA GLU A 231 14.65 -2.10 -9.64
C GLU A 231 13.23 -1.74 -10.15
N PHE A 232 12.36 -1.18 -9.30
CA PHE A 232 11.02 -0.74 -9.70
C PHE A 232 11.10 0.67 -10.26
N ARG A 233 10.45 0.93 -11.39
CA ARG A 233 10.25 2.28 -11.91
C ARG A 233 9.22 3.01 -11.06
N VAL A 234 9.66 4.04 -10.36
CA VAL A 234 8.79 4.85 -9.49
C VAL A 234 8.22 6.01 -10.32
N LEU A 235 6.89 6.09 -10.39
CA LEU A 235 6.17 6.99 -11.31
C LEU A 235 5.63 8.25 -10.63
N GLY A 236 6.16 8.60 -9.45
CA GLY A 236 5.62 9.68 -8.61
C GLY A 236 4.43 9.22 -7.76
N ARG A 237 3.51 10.13 -7.44
CA ARG A 237 2.36 9.87 -6.57
C ARG A 237 1.29 9.06 -7.28
N CYS A 238 0.67 8.10 -6.57
CA CYS A 238 -0.37 7.27 -7.16
C CYS A 238 -1.61 8.04 -7.61
N ARG A 239 -1.92 9.18 -6.98
CA ARG A 239 -3.05 10.03 -7.39
C ARG A 239 -2.87 10.64 -8.78
N ASP A 240 -1.63 10.82 -9.24
CA ASP A 240 -1.31 11.39 -10.55
C ASP A 240 -1.12 10.29 -11.62
N VAL A 241 -1.00 9.03 -11.19
CA VAL A 241 -0.71 7.85 -12.06
C VAL A 241 -1.94 6.97 -12.27
N CYS A 242 -2.83 6.91 -11.29
CA CYS A 242 -3.99 6.02 -11.24
C CYS A 242 -5.30 6.81 -11.28
N THR A 243 -6.38 6.14 -11.69
CA THR A 243 -7.63 6.83 -12.06
C THR A 243 -8.68 6.86 -10.95
N GLU A 244 -8.74 5.81 -10.13
CA GLU A 244 -9.76 5.68 -9.09
C GLU A 244 -9.16 5.04 -7.85
N LYS A 245 -9.44 5.64 -6.69
CA LYS A 245 -9.07 5.16 -5.36
C LYS A 245 -10.33 4.80 -4.60
N ASP A 246 -10.33 3.62 -4.00
CA ASP A 246 -11.27 3.22 -2.96
C ASP A 246 -10.49 2.95 -1.67
N ILE A 247 -11.00 3.39 -0.52
CA ILE A 247 -10.26 3.30 0.75
C ILE A 247 -10.02 1.84 1.20
N LYS A 248 -10.93 0.93 0.84
CA LYS A 248 -10.88 -0.49 1.19
C LYS A 248 -10.15 -1.31 0.13
N MET A 249 -10.17 -0.85 -1.11
CA MET A 249 -9.66 -1.62 -2.25
C MET A 249 -8.38 -1.05 -2.88
N GLY A 250 -7.96 0.16 -2.51
CA GLY A 250 -6.80 0.80 -3.10
C GLY A 250 -7.07 1.40 -4.48
N TRP A 251 -6.01 1.53 -5.28
CA TRP A 251 -6.04 2.16 -6.59
C TRP A 251 -6.33 1.18 -7.73
N ARG A 252 -6.92 1.69 -8.81
CA ARG A 252 -7.01 1.01 -10.11
C ARG A 252 -6.78 1.94 -11.30
N GLY A 253 -6.65 1.34 -12.48
CA GLY A 253 -6.42 2.05 -13.74
C GLY A 253 -5.11 2.84 -13.75
N CYS A 254 -4.05 2.29 -13.15
CA CYS A 254 -2.73 2.91 -13.12
C CYS A 254 -2.08 2.86 -14.50
N SER A 255 -1.56 3.99 -14.98
CA SER A 255 -1.08 4.11 -16.36
C SER A 255 0.42 4.35 -16.43
N ALA A 256 1.10 3.58 -17.28
CA ALA A 256 2.54 3.69 -17.53
C ALA A 256 2.86 3.25 -18.97
N ASP A 257 3.78 3.96 -19.63
CA ASP A 257 4.28 3.64 -20.98
C ASP A 257 3.18 3.39 -22.03
N GLY A 258 2.05 4.11 -21.93
CA GLY A 258 0.92 3.99 -22.85
C GLY A 258 -0.01 2.79 -22.60
N ALA A 259 0.22 2.03 -21.53
CA ALA A 259 -0.67 0.98 -21.05
C ALA A 259 -1.38 1.42 -19.75
N THR A 260 -2.57 0.87 -19.51
CA THR A 260 -3.35 1.06 -18.29
C THR A 260 -3.59 -0.30 -17.64
N TYR A 261 -3.40 -0.36 -16.32
CA TYR A 261 -3.47 -1.56 -15.51
C TYR A 261 -4.56 -1.40 -14.46
N ASP A 262 -5.60 -2.23 -14.54
CA ASP A 262 -6.55 -2.39 -13.44
C ASP A 262 -5.98 -3.34 -12.38
N GLU A 263 -5.00 -4.18 -12.75
CA GLU A 263 -4.32 -5.13 -11.88
C GLU A 263 -3.23 -4.45 -11.03
N ALA A 264 -3.67 -3.62 -10.10
CA ALA A 264 -2.83 -2.83 -9.21
C ALA A 264 -3.10 -3.20 -7.75
N ILE A 265 -2.03 -3.28 -6.95
CA ILE A 265 -2.10 -3.61 -5.52
C ILE A 265 -1.54 -2.46 -4.70
N SER A 266 -2.37 -1.90 -3.82
CA SER A 266 -2.00 -0.88 -2.85
C SER A 266 -1.59 -1.50 -1.53
N VAL A 267 -0.48 -1.02 -0.96
CA VAL A 267 0.07 -1.50 0.31
C VAL A 267 -0.07 -0.44 1.39
N TYR A 268 -0.54 -0.87 2.56
CA TYR A 268 -0.71 -0.04 3.74
C TYR A 268 0.01 -0.64 4.95
N LEU A 269 0.49 0.25 5.83
CA LEU A 269 1.34 -0.04 6.97
C LEU A 269 0.65 0.36 8.27
N ALA A 270 0.98 -0.40 9.32
CA ALA A 270 0.54 -0.08 10.67
C ALA A 270 1.26 1.15 11.21
N VAL A 271 0.57 1.91 12.04
CA VAL A 271 1.17 3.05 12.76
C VAL A 271 2.09 2.57 13.88
N ARG A 272 2.99 3.45 14.33
CA ARG A 272 3.77 3.25 15.55
C ARG A 272 2.84 3.19 16.77
N PRO A 273 3.20 2.45 17.84
CA PRO A 273 2.39 2.37 19.05
C PRO A 273 2.11 3.72 19.74
N GLU A 274 2.99 4.71 19.56
CA GLU A 274 2.91 6.04 20.16
C GLU A 274 2.01 7.01 19.37
N VAL A 275 1.67 6.67 18.12
CA VAL A 275 0.86 7.50 17.23
C VAL A 275 -0.60 7.41 17.62
N ASN A 276 -1.27 8.57 17.69
CA ASN A 276 -2.70 8.62 17.95
C ASN A 276 -3.48 8.18 16.72
N ASN A 277 -4.08 6.98 16.76
CA ASN A 277 -4.89 6.46 15.65
C ASN A 277 -6.38 6.58 15.96
N LEU A 278 -7.04 7.61 15.43
CA LEU A 278 -8.45 7.90 15.63
C LEU A 278 -9.23 7.58 14.36
N TYR A 279 -10.41 6.99 14.51
CA TYR A 279 -11.27 6.70 13.37
C TYR A 279 -12.74 7.04 13.62
N CYS A 280 -13.45 7.31 12.53
CA CYS A 280 -14.90 7.48 12.49
C CYS A 280 -15.56 6.20 11.93
N GLU A 281 -16.76 5.87 12.40
CA GLU A 281 -17.55 4.82 11.76
C GLU A 281 -18.18 5.36 10.46
N PRO A 282 -18.34 4.52 9.42
CA PRO A 282 -18.96 4.95 8.15
C PRO A 282 -20.36 5.54 8.32
N GLY A 283 -20.67 6.62 7.60
CA GLY A 283 -21.96 7.33 7.68
C GLY A 283 -22.22 8.08 9.00
N HIS A 284 -21.23 8.18 9.90
CA HIS A 284 -21.38 8.92 11.16
C HIS A 284 -20.90 10.37 11.05
N ARG A 285 -21.11 11.13 12.13
CA ARG A 285 -20.60 12.50 12.27
C ARG A 285 -19.61 12.54 13.42
N CYS A 286 -18.34 12.75 13.09
CA CYS A 286 -17.24 12.73 14.06
C CYS A 286 -16.59 14.10 14.19
N SER A 287 -16.11 14.41 15.39
CA SER A 287 -15.34 15.60 15.69
C SER A 287 -14.23 15.24 16.67
N PHE A 288 -13.01 15.29 16.19
CA PHE A 288 -11.80 15.05 16.94
C PHE A 288 -11.11 16.37 17.25
N THR A 289 -10.55 16.47 18.45
CA THR A 289 -9.67 17.57 18.82
C THR A 289 -8.52 16.95 19.58
N VAL A 290 -7.37 16.91 18.95
CA VAL A 290 -6.14 16.38 19.52
C VAL A 290 -5.33 17.58 20.02
N ARG A 291 -4.77 17.44 21.22
CA ARG A 291 -3.87 18.41 21.85
C ARG A 291 -2.75 17.61 22.49
N HIS A 292 -1.55 18.15 22.47
CA HIS A 292 -0.34 17.58 23.05
C HIS A 292 0.00 16.20 22.49
N ALA A 293 -0.25 16.01 21.21
CA ALA A 293 0.14 14.81 20.50
C ALA A 293 1.37 15.11 19.65
N GLU A 294 2.30 14.16 19.60
CA GLU A 294 3.46 14.24 18.71
C GLU A 294 2.97 13.92 17.29
N ASP A 295 2.46 12.70 17.03
CA ASP A 295 1.98 12.31 15.69
C ASP A 295 0.58 11.66 15.74
N GLY A 296 -0.15 11.66 14.61
CA GLY A 296 -1.50 11.09 14.58
C GLY A 296 -2.13 10.84 13.21
N VAL A 297 -3.12 9.95 13.22
CA VAL A 297 -4.01 9.65 12.09
C VAL A 297 -5.45 9.89 12.51
N ILE A 298 -6.21 10.56 11.64
CA ILE A 298 -7.67 10.64 11.72
C ILE A 298 -8.24 10.01 10.45
N ALA A 299 -8.78 8.79 10.56
CA ALA A 299 -9.46 8.09 9.48
C ALA A 299 -10.97 8.37 9.52
N CYS A 300 -11.51 9.06 8.52
CA CYS A 300 -12.91 9.46 8.49
C CYS A 300 -13.83 8.43 7.85
N ASN A 301 -13.30 7.41 7.14
CA ASN A 301 -14.01 6.22 6.67
C ASN A 301 -15.38 6.48 6.03
N GLU A 302 -15.47 7.32 4.99
CA GLU A 302 -16.74 7.60 4.29
C GLU A 302 -17.84 8.16 5.23
N SER A 303 -17.48 9.07 6.13
CA SER A 303 -18.41 9.69 7.09
C SER A 303 -19.29 10.81 6.47
N ASP A 304 -20.48 11.03 7.05
CA ASP A 304 -21.34 12.19 6.70
C ASP A 304 -20.64 13.54 6.98
N ARG A 305 -19.83 13.55 8.04
CA ARG A 305 -19.02 14.70 8.44
C ARG A 305 -17.88 14.29 9.35
N CYS A 306 -16.69 14.65 8.96
CA CYS A 306 -15.49 14.53 9.78
C CYS A 306 -14.95 15.92 10.12
N THR A 307 -14.60 16.14 11.39
CA THR A 307 -13.86 17.33 11.80
C THR A 307 -12.63 16.89 12.57
N GLY A 308 -11.46 17.10 11.99
CA GLY A 308 -10.18 16.96 12.65
C GLY A 308 -9.65 18.33 13.02
N LYS A 309 -9.32 18.53 14.30
CA LYS A 309 -8.55 19.67 14.76
C LYS A 309 -7.35 19.15 15.51
N LEU A 310 -6.18 19.55 15.05
CA LEU A 310 -4.91 19.16 15.62
C LEU A 310 -4.29 20.43 16.19
N HIS A 311 -3.61 20.27 17.32
CA HIS A 311 -2.82 21.29 17.99
C HIS A 311 -1.50 20.65 18.44
N ASP A 312 -0.43 21.43 18.42
CA ASP A 312 0.96 21.05 18.72
C ASP A 312 1.77 20.36 17.58
N ALA A 313 3.07 20.64 17.52
CA ALA A 313 3.97 20.21 16.45
C ALA A 313 4.07 18.67 16.28
N GLY A 314 4.03 18.23 15.02
CA GLY A 314 4.38 16.88 14.55
C GLY A 314 3.67 16.48 13.27
N ALA A 315 3.65 15.19 12.93
CA ALA A 315 3.17 14.68 11.65
C ALA A 315 1.77 14.08 11.73
N TYR A 316 0.90 14.49 10.81
CA TYR A 316 -0.50 14.07 10.82
C TYR A 316 -1.05 13.71 9.46
N LYS A 317 -1.86 12.65 9.45
CA LYS A 317 -2.71 12.28 8.33
C LYS A 317 -4.18 12.43 8.70
N ILE A 318 -4.93 13.20 7.91
CA ILE A 318 -6.39 13.27 7.99
C ILE A 318 -6.95 12.67 6.70
N ASP A 319 -7.35 11.40 6.77
CA ASP A 319 -7.95 10.69 5.65
C ASP A 319 -9.46 10.92 5.64
N CYS A 320 -9.88 11.89 4.83
CA CYS A 320 -11.26 12.25 4.61
C CYS A 320 -11.85 11.61 3.35
N ALA A 321 -11.13 10.74 2.65
CA ALA A 321 -11.53 10.24 1.33
C ALA A 321 -12.95 9.67 1.33
N GLY A 322 -13.74 10.03 0.32
CA GLY A 322 -15.14 9.61 0.15
C GLY A 322 -16.14 10.18 1.17
N SER A 323 -15.73 11.05 2.10
CA SER A 323 -16.64 11.66 3.07
C SER A 323 -17.47 12.82 2.47
N ASP A 324 -18.70 12.99 2.92
CA ASP A 324 -19.59 14.08 2.46
C ASP A 324 -19.04 15.47 2.84
N HIS A 325 -18.46 15.59 4.04
CA HIS A 325 -17.92 16.83 4.57
C HIS A 325 -16.64 16.58 5.37
N CYS A 326 -15.52 17.09 4.87
CA CYS A 326 -14.27 17.15 5.61
C CYS A 326 -14.02 18.55 6.15
N LYS A 327 -13.65 18.64 7.43
CA LYS A 327 -13.06 19.85 8.01
C LYS A 327 -11.78 19.49 8.74
N ALA A 328 -10.65 19.89 8.19
CA ALA A 328 -9.33 19.69 8.76
C ALA A 328 -8.74 21.03 9.25
N THR A 329 -7.99 21.00 10.34
CA THR A 329 -7.25 22.15 10.86
C THR A 329 -5.92 21.66 11.39
N CYS A 330 -4.85 22.22 10.84
CA CYS A 330 -3.45 22.04 11.22
C CYS A 330 -2.88 23.39 11.63
N ASP A 331 -2.23 23.45 12.78
CA ASP A 331 -1.58 24.65 13.33
C ASP A 331 -0.27 24.26 14.04
N GLU A 332 0.53 25.25 14.44
CA GLU A 332 1.75 25.10 15.26
C GLU A 332 2.85 24.20 14.64
N ASP A 333 3.41 24.61 13.49
CA ASP A 333 4.57 23.97 12.81
C ASP A 333 4.35 22.49 12.42
N MET A 334 3.09 22.06 12.23
CA MET A 334 2.78 20.68 11.84
C MET A 334 3.14 20.34 10.40
N LEU A 335 3.48 19.06 10.17
CA LEU A 335 3.47 18.44 8.86
C LEU A 335 2.14 17.70 8.66
N CYS A 336 1.32 18.15 7.72
CA CYS A 336 -0.03 17.64 7.52
C CYS A 336 -0.26 17.12 6.12
N GLU A 337 -0.83 15.92 6.05
CA GLU A 337 -1.40 15.35 4.85
C GLU A 337 -2.92 15.20 5.01
N ILE A 338 -3.67 15.88 4.15
CA ILE A 338 -5.13 15.93 4.21
C ILE A 338 -5.68 15.34 2.92
N ASP A 339 -6.17 14.10 2.98
CA ASP A 339 -6.78 13.41 1.85
C ASP A 339 -8.28 13.76 1.79
N CYS A 340 -8.63 14.70 0.92
CA CYS A 340 -10.00 15.11 0.60
C CYS A 340 -10.50 14.52 -0.72
N ALA A 341 -9.89 13.44 -1.22
CA ALA A 341 -10.27 12.84 -2.49
C ALA A 341 -11.73 12.36 -2.48
N ALA A 342 -12.42 12.58 -3.60
CA ALA A 342 -13.83 12.22 -3.79
C ALA A 342 -14.78 12.72 -2.69
N THR A 343 -14.44 13.81 -1.99
CA THR A 343 -15.31 14.39 -0.96
C THR A 343 -16.34 15.35 -1.54
N GLY A 344 -17.52 15.42 -0.92
CA GLY A 344 -18.53 16.40 -1.30
C GLY A 344 -18.12 17.84 -0.94
N ARG A 345 -17.46 18.03 0.21
CA ARG A 345 -16.91 19.33 0.62
C ARG A 345 -15.66 19.17 1.48
N CYS A 346 -14.54 19.71 1.01
CA CYS A 346 -13.31 19.83 1.77
C CYS A 346 -13.12 21.26 2.30
N LYS A 347 -12.87 21.38 3.61
CA LYS A 347 -12.46 22.61 4.27
C LYS A 347 -11.19 22.36 5.09
N ALA A 348 -10.04 22.59 4.48
CA ALA A 348 -8.75 22.57 5.17
C ALA A 348 -8.36 23.96 5.68
N THR A 349 -7.64 24.02 6.80
CA THR A 349 -7.05 25.25 7.34
C THR A 349 -5.67 24.89 7.85
N CYS A 350 -4.66 25.55 7.30
CA CYS A 350 -3.26 25.43 7.69
C CYS A 350 -2.84 26.81 8.18
N ASP A 351 -2.38 26.84 9.43
CA ASP A 351 -2.01 28.05 10.17
C ASP A 351 -0.66 27.85 10.87
N ASP A 352 -0.10 28.94 11.40
CA ASP A 352 1.07 28.95 12.28
C ASP A 352 2.24 28.11 11.74
N ASP A 353 2.78 28.52 10.58
CA ASP A 353 3.97 27.94 9.92
C ASP A 353 3.89 26.43 9.59
N SER A 354 2.69 25.84 9.55
CA SER A 354 2.47 24.44 9.15
C SER A 354 2.74 24.16 7.66
N ASP A 355 3.21 22.95 7.34
CA ASP A 355 3.36 22.39 5.99
C ASP A 355 2.19 21.46 5.68
N CYS A 356 1.39 21.80 4.67
CA CYS A 356 0.19 21.08 4.31
C CYS A 356 0.22 20.58 2.87
N GLU A 357 0.07 19.27 2.69
CA GLU A 357 -0.28 18.64 1.43
C GLU A 357 -1.78 18.25 1.45
N ILE A 358 -2.55 18.82 0.54
CA ILE A 358 -4.01 18.62 0.49
C ILE A 358 -4.37 17.98 -0.86
N ASP A 359 -4.89 16.76 -0.82
CA ASP A 359 -5.40 16.07 -1.99
C ASP A 359 -6.89 16.35 -2.15
N CYS A 360 -7.27 17.09 -3.19
CA CYS A 360 -8.66 17.39 -3.49
C CYS A 360 -9.18 16.68 -4.75
N ALA A 361 -8.48 15.63 -5.20
CA ALA A 361 -8.80 14.91 -6.42
C ALA A 361 -10.26 14.43 -6.44
N GLY A 362 -10.98 14.74 -7.51
CA GLY A 362 -12.38 14.33 -7.70
C GLY A 362 -13.39 14.89 -6.69
N SER A 363 -13.03 15.90 -5.88
CA SER A 363 -13.97 16.51 -4.91
C SER A 363 -14.93 17.52 -5.53
N ASP A 364 -16.17 17.63 -5.01
CA ASP A 364 -17.14 18.62 -5.55
C ASP A 364 -16.73 20.06 -5.19
N ARG A 365 -16.16 20.24 -3.98
CA ARG A 365 -15.77 21.56 -3.46
C ARG A 365 -14.57 21.49 -2.53
N CYS A 366 -13.46 21.98 -3.03
CA CYS A 366 -12.24 22.27 -2.30
C CYS A 366 -11.83 23.75 -2.44
N ASP A 367 -12.80 24.65 -2.59
CA ASP A 367 -12.61 26.11 -2.67
C ASP A 367 -12.65 26.79 -1.29
N LYS A 368 -12.43 26.02 -0.20
CA LYS A 368 -12.50 26.50 1.20
C LYS A 368 -11.21 26.23 1.97
N VAL A 369 -10.11 26.03 1.25
CA VAL A 369 -8.77 25.88 1.80
C VAL A 369 -8.23 27.23 2.23
N ARG A 370 -7.68 27.31 3.44
CA ARG A 370 -7.01 28.50 3.98
C ARG A 370 -5.58 28.13 4.35
N CYS A 371 -4.64 28.91 3.83
CA CYS A 371 -3.22 28.79 4.12
C CYS A 371 -2.75 30.15 4.65
N THR A 372 -2.52 30.24 5.96
CA THR A 372 -2.32 31.50 6.66
C THR A 372 -1.14 31.44 7.63
N ASP A 373 -0.73 32.60 8.13
CA ASP A 373 0.28 32.73 9.20
C ASP A 373 1.57 31.96 8.92
N GLY A 374 2.09 32.10 7.69
CA GLY A 374 3.38 31.56 7.27
C GLY A 374 3.37 30.11 6.78
N SER A 375 2.24 29.41 6.88
CA SER A 375 2.09 28.04 6.38
C SER A 375 2.45 27.90 4.90
N GLU A 376 3.06 26.76 4.57
CA GLU A 376 3.28 26.31 3.20
C GLU A 376 2.19 25.32 2.83
N CYS A 377 1.49 25.56 1.72
CA CYS A 377 0.42 24.66 1.30
C CYS A 377 0.56 24.25 -0.15
N LEU A 378 0.29 22.97 -0.41
CA LEU A 378 0.16 22.39 -1.73
C LEU A 378 -1.23 21.77 -1.86
N LEU A 379 -1.89 22.06 -2.97
CA LEU A 379 -3.25 21.62 -3.25
C LEU A 379 -3.31 20.89 -4.60
N HIS A 380 -3.65 19.60 -4.59
CA HIS A 380 -3.92 18.81 -5.80
C HIS A 380 -5.38 18.94 -6.20
N CYS A 381 -5.64 19.41 -7.43
CA CYS A 381 -6.99 19.74 -7.90
C CYS A 381 -7.52 18.84 -9.02
N GLU A 382 -6.86 17.72 -9.32
CA GLU A 382 -7.24 16.89 -10.47
C GLU A 382 -8.68 16.39 -10.39
N GLY A 383 -9.48 16.64 -11.42
CA GLY A 383 -10.89 16.22 -11.48
C GLY A 383 -11.81 16.90 -10.46
N ALA A 384 -11.34 17.86 -9.67
CA ALA A 384 -12.17 18.58 -8.70
C ALA A 384 -13.06 19.63 -9.40
N ASP A 385 -14.33 19.72 -9.00
CA ASP A 385 -15.30 20.68 -9.58
C ASP A 385 -14.94 22.13 -9.23
N ARG A 386 -14.44 22.36 -8.01
CA ARG A 386 -13.94 23.66 -7.54
C ARG A 386 -12.76 23.45 -6.63
N CYS A 387 -11.62 24.01 -7.00
CA CYS A 387 -10.40 23.87 -6.22
C CYS A 387 -9.59 25.16 -6.28
N GLU A 388 -9.47 25.84 -5.14
CA GLU A 388 -8.74 27.10 -5.00
C GLU A 388 -8.46 27.41 -3.52
N PHE A 389 -7.43 28.21 -3.26
CA PHE A 389 -7.26 28.81 -1.96
C PHE A 389 -8.33 29.88 -1.73
N GLN A 390 -9.19 29.68 -0.73
CA GLN A 390 -10.05 30.76 -0.23
C GLN A 390 -9.21 31.91 0.34
N ARG A 391 -8.09 31.57 0.97
CA ARG A 391 -7.12 32.53 1.50
C ARG A 391 -5.72 31.92 1.43
N CYS A 392 -4.79 32.72 0.93
CA CYS A 392 -3.35 32.49 0.95
C CYS A 392 -2.71 33.81 1.39
N ASP A 393 -1.90 33.81 2.45
CA ASP A 393 -1.20 35.02 2.90
C ASP A 393 0.07 35.31 2.07
N GLY A 394 0.56 34.32 1.33
CA GLY A 394 1.70 34.42 0.41
C GLY A 394 1.31 34.47 -1.08
N PRO A 395 2.28 34.29 -2.00
CA PRO A 395 2.00 34.12 -3.41
C PRO A 395 1.34 32.77 -3.67
N VAL A 396 0.32 32.76 -4.54
CA VAL A 396 -0.22 31.53 -5.13
C VAL A 396 0.45 31.31 -6.48
N ARG A 397 0.89 30.07 -6.76
CA ARG A 397 1.42 29.67 -8.07
C ARG A 397 0.71 28.41 -8.55
N GLN A 398 0.60 28.29 -9.87
CA GLN A 398 0.12 27.07 -10.51
C GLN A 398 1.31 26.25 -10.99
N CYS A 399 1.29 24.98 -10.67
CA CYS A 399 2.28 23.98 -11.03
C CYS A 399 1.67 23.00 -12.03
N ALA A 400 2.52 22.21 -12.71
CA ALA A 400 2.07 21.12 -13.56
C ALA A 400 1.15 20.15 -12.79
N GLY A 401 0.32 19.38 -13.51
CA GLY A 401 -0.57 18.39 -12.88
C GLY A 401 -1.76 18.98 -12.11
N ASN A 402 -2.23 20.18 -12.48
CA ASN A 402 -3.33 20.87 -11.76
C ASN A 402 -3.05 21.07 -10.26
N VAL A 403 -1.81 21.39 -9.92
CA VAL A 403 -1.39 21.68 -8.55
C VAL A 403 -1.33 23.18 -8.31
N LEU A 404 -1.82 23.62 -7.15
CA LEU A 404 -1.71 25.00 -6.68
C LEU A 404 -0.84 25.00 -5.41
N VAL A 405 0.12 25.91 -5.35
CA VAL A 405 0.93 26.12 -4.14
C VAL A 405 0.69 27.52 -3.56
N CYS A 406 0.72 27.63 -2.24
CA CYS A 406 0.66 28.87 -1.48
C CYS A 406 1.89 28.97 -0.57
N ASN A 407 2.60 30.10 -0.63
CA ASN A 407 3.81 30.34 0.17
C ASN A 407 4.94 29.30 -0.01
N ARG A 408 4.88 28.54 -1.11
CA ARG A 408 5.79 27.42 -1.42
C ARG A 408 6.21 27.49 -2.88
N GLU A 409 7.36 26.92 -3.20
CA GLU A 409 7.79 26.68 -4.59
C GLU A 409 7.08 25.46 -5.17
N CYS A 410 6.93 25.43 -6.49
CA CYS A 410 6.41 24.23 -7.12
C CYS A 410 7.38 23.05 -6.87
N PRO A 411 6.89 21.84 -6.57
CA PRO A 411 7.74 20.66 -6.48
C PRO A 411 8.59 20.47 -7.74
N GLU A 412 9.78 19.88 -7.61
CA GLU A 412 10.71 19.73 -8.73
C GLU A 412 10.13 18.88 -9.87
N ASP A 413 9.33 17.87 -9.52
CA ASP A 413 8.61 16.97 -10.43
C ASP A 413 7.37 17.63 -11.06
N LEU A 414 6.90 18.76 -10.52
CA LEU A 414 5.74 19.50 -10.98
C LEU A 414 6.12 20.96 -11.26
N PRO A 415 6.86 21.27 -12.34
CA PRO A 415 7.37 22.62 -12.56
C PRO A 415 6.24 23.66 -12.69
N PRO A 416 6.54 24.95 -12.45
CA PRO A 416 5.56 26.03 -12.66
C PRO A 416 4.97 25.98 -14.07
N VAL A 417 3.67 26.20 -14.17
CA VAL A 417 3.05 26.49 -15.47
C VAL A 417 3.45 27.92 -15.80
N ASP A 418 4.49 28.11 -16.62
CA ASP A 418 4.81 29.43 -17.14
C ASP A 418 3.55 29.98 -17.83
N ASP A 419 3.09 31.16 -17.42
CA ASP A 419 2.16 31.96 -18.22
C ASP A 419 2.83 32.09 -19.60
N GLU A 420 2.36 31.34 -20.59
CA GLU A 420 2.86 31.45 -21.96
C GLU A 420 2.93 32.94 -22.30
N ASP A 421 4.13 33.39 -22.69
CA ASP A 421 4.36 34.69 -23.32
C ASP A 421 3.14 34.99 -24.22
N PRO A 422 2.40 36.10 -24.00
CA PRO A 422 1.25 36.41 -24.84
C PRO A 422 1.75 36.37 -26.28
N PRO A 423 1.03 35.70 -27.20
CA PRO A 423 1.57 35.35 -28.51
C PRO A 423 2.16 36.61 -29.12
N HIS A 424 3.47 36.60 -29.32
CA HIS A 424 4.16 37.69 -30.00
C HIS A 424 3.44 37.91 -31.33
N ASP A 425 2.69 39.01 -31.37
CA ASP A 425 1.99 39.51 -32.54
C ASP A 425 3.02 39.75 -33.65
N CYS A 426 3.29 38.73 -34.45
CA CYS A 426 4.02 38.83 -35.72
C CYS A 426 3.15 39.50 -36.81
N SER A 427 2.34 40.49 -36.45
CA SER A 427 1.59 41.33 -37.38
C SER A 427 1.83 42.83 -37.15
N ARG A 428 3.08 43.24 -36.90
CA ARG A 428 3.51 44.62 -37.20
C ARG A 428 4.80 44.65 -38.01
N ARG A 429 4.61 45.07 -39.27
CA ARG A 429 5.62 45.49 -40.24
C ARG A 429 6.48 46.64 -39.73
#